data_AF-A0A915M074-F1
#
_entry.id   AF-A0A915M074-F1
#
_cell.length_a   1.000
_cell.length_b   1.000
_cell.length_c   1.000
_cell.angle_alpha   90.00
_cell.angle_beta   90.00
_cell.angle_gamma   90.00
#
_symmetry.space_group_name_H-M   'P 1'
#
loop_
_entity.id
_entity.type
_entity.pdbx_description
1 polymer ?
#
loop_
_entity_poly.entity_id
_entity_poly.type
_entity_poly.pdbx_seq_one_letter_code
_entity_poly.pdbx_strand_id
1 'polypeptide(L)'
;KVNEPAVWAALAKAQLTEELVKEAVDSFIKADDPSAFIDVAKKCDETNHWEDLVRYLQMARKKSRESFIETELCFAYAKTGRLADLEEFIAEPNHAQIQQVGDRCTEQGMNDAARILFNSISNFAKLSTTLVELGDFQGAVDAARKANSTKTWKQVCFACVNHKEFRLAQICGLHIVVHADELEELINYYQNRGHFEELIALLESALGLERAHMGMFTELAILYSKYKSEKMREHLELFWSRVNIPKVLRAAEHAHLWSELVFLYDKYEEYDNAVTTMIQHPTEAWREQHFKEIVTKVANVELYYKAIQFYLDYKPMLLVDLLMVLSPRLDQTRTVIFFQKSGDLSLVQPYLRHVQNFNNKALNECLNQLFIDDEDYESLKASIETYDNFDNIALAQQLEQHSLVEFRRISAYLYKGNNRWKQSVEICKRDKLYSDAMDYAAESRQPE
;
A
#
# COMPACT_ATOMS: atom_id res chain seq x y z
N LYS A 1 -2.93 -90.22 -13.98
CA LYS A 1 -3.45 -88.99 -14.60
C LYS A 1 -3.25 -87.88 -13.58
N VAL A 2 -2.26 -86.99 -13.77
CA VAL A 2 -1.74 -86.09 -12.72
C VAL A 2 -2.14 -84.62 -12.97
N ASN A 3 -2.95 -84.37 -14.01
CA ASN A 3 -3.48 -83.04 -14.33
C ASN A 3 -4.78 -82.76 -13.60
N GLU A 4 -4.76 -82.85 -12.27
CA GLU A 4 -5.89 -82.43 -11.45
C GLU A 4 -5.67 -80.98 -10.97
N PRO A 5 -6.66 -80.09 -11.12
CA PRO A 5 -6.55 -78.69 -10.70
C PRO A 5 -6.13 -78.51 -9.23
N ALA A 6 -6.58 -79.42 -8.35
CA ALA A 6 -6.21 -79.42 -6.93
C ALA A 6 -4.72 -79.67 -6.68
N VAL A 7 -4.08 -80.52 -7.51
CA VAL A 7 -2.65 -80.83 -7.41
C VAL A 7 -1.81 -79.65 -7.91
N TRP A 8 -2.26 -78.97 -8.97
CA TRP A 8 -1.61 -77.76 -9.47
C TRP A 8 -1.72 -76.59 -8.49
N ALA A 9 -2.84 -76.42 -7.79
CA ALA A 9 -2.99 -75.40 -6.75
C ALA A 9 -2.08 -75.67 -5.53
N ALA A 10 -1.95 -76.93 -5.11
CA ALA A 10 -1.06 -77.32 -4.02
C ALA A 10 0.43 -77.15 -4.41
N LEU A 11 0.80 -77.53 -5.64
CA LEU A 11 2.13 -77.32 -6.19
C LEU A 11 2.47 -75.83 -6.27
N ALA A 12 1.54 -75.01 -6.76
CA ALA A 12 1.74 -73.57 -6.87
C ALA A 12 1.95 -72.91 -5.51
N LYS A 13 1.22 -73.34 -4.46
CA LYS A 13 1.46 -72.88 -3.08
C LYS A 13 2.85 -73.25 -2.55
N ALA A 14 3.33 -74.46 -2.85
CA ALA A 14 4.67 -74.91 -2.47
C ALA A 14 5.78 -74.16 -3.24
N GLN A 15 5.60 -73.95 -4.55
CA GLN A 15 6.53 -73.17 -5.38
C GLN A 15 6.57 -71.70 -4.93
N LEU A 16 5.42 -71.16 -4.51
CA LEU A 16 5.33 -69.83 -3.94
C LEU A 16 6.15 -69.72 -2.64
N THR A 17 6.15 -70.74 -1.78
CA THR A 17 6.98 -70.77 -0.56
C THR A 17 8.48 -70.88 -0.83
N GLU A 18 8.87 -71.41 -1.98
CA GLU A 18 10.27 -71.53 -2.42
C GLU A 18 10.75 -70.36 -3.31
N GLU A 19 10.01 -69.24 -3.32
CA GLU A 19 10.32 -68.02 -4.10
C GLU A 19 10.35 -68.19 -5.64
N LEU A 20 9.89 -69.33 -6.16
CA LEU A 20 9.79 -69.61 -7.60
C LEU A 20 8.49 -68.99 -8.18
N VAL A 21 8.44 -67.65 -8.20
CA VAL A 21 7.21 -66.89 -8.52
C VAL A 21 6.70 -67.15 -9.94
N LYS A 22 7.58 -67.25 -10.94
CA LYS A 22 7.18 -67.51 -12.35
C LYS A 22 6.49 -68.86 -12.51
N GLU A 23 7.10 -69.90 -11.95
CA GLU A 23 6.58 -71.26 -12.04
C GLU A 23 5.31 -71.43 -11.19
N ALA A 24 5.25 -70.75 -10.04
CA ALA A 24 4.06 -70.72 -9.20
C ALA A 24 2.87 -70.07 -9.93
N VAL A 25 3.09 -68.94 -10.61
CA VAL A 25 2.07 -68.24 -11.40
C VAL A 25 1.57 -69.11 -12.55
N ASP A 26 2.46 -69.76 -13.31
CA ASP A 26 2.07 -70.67 -14.39
C ASP A 26 1.27 -71.88 -13.88
N SER A 27 1.66 -72.41 -12.72
CA SER A 27 0.94 -73.51 -12.05
C SER A 27 -0.42 -73.08 -11.53
N PHE A 28 -0.55 -71.86 -11.00
CA PHE A 28 -1.83 -71.30 -10.59
C PHE A 28 -2.76 -71.01 -11.77
N ILE A 29 -2.24 -70.51 -12.89
CA ILE A 29 -3.02 -70.31 -14.13
C ILE A 29 -3.52 -71.67 -14.67
N LYS A 30 -2.69 -72.72 -14.61
CA LYS A 30 -3.09 -74.09 -14.99
C LYS A 30 -4.10 -74.71 -14.01
N ALA A 31 -4.00 -74.39 -12.72
CA ALA A 31 -4.94 -74.81 -11.68
C ALA A 31 -6.28 -74.06 -11.76
N ASP A 32 -6.28 -72.88 -12.40
CA ASP A 32 -7.42 -71.98 -12.51
C ASP A 32 -7.96 -71.60 -11.10
N ASP A 33 -7.10 -71.57 -10.08
CA ASP A 33 -7.48 -71.34 -8.69
C ASP A 33 -7.17 -69.89 -8.26
N PRO A 34 -8.18 -69.06 -7.93
CA PRO A 34 -7.95 -67.71 -7.42
C PRO A 34 -7.65 -67.67 -5.91
N SER A 35 -7.73 -68.79 -5.16
CA SER A 35 -7.77 -68.78 -3.69
C SER A 35 -6.58 -68.12 -2.96
N ALA A 36 -5.41 -68.04 -3.60
CA ALA A 36 -4.17 -67.54 -3.01
C ALA A 36 -3.77 -66.13 -3.49
N PHE A 37 -4.72 -65.31 -3.96
CA PHE A 37 -4.40 -64.02 -4.59
C PHE A 37 -3.63 -63.03 -3.69
N ILE A 38 -3.85 -63.03 -2.38
CA ILE A 38 -3.15 -62.14 -1.44
C ILE A 38 -1.67 -62.53 -1.31
N ASP A 39 -1.39 -63.82 -1.17
CA ASP A 39 -0.03 -64.33 -0.99
C ASP A 39 0.79 -64.22 -2.28
N VAL A 40 0.13 -64.42 -3.44
CA VAL A 40 0.72 -64.18 -4.76
C VAL A 40 1.04 -62.70 -4.96
N ALA A 41 0.11 -61.80 -4.64
CA ALA A 41 0.32 -60.35 -4.79
C ALA A 41 1.51 -59.87 -3.93
N LYS A 42 1.59 -60.25 -2.66
CA LYS A 42 2.69 -59.87 -1.76
C LYS A 42 4.05 -60.36 -2.25
N LYS A 43 4.14 -61.62 -2.68
CA LYS A 43 5.42 -62.16 -3.16
C LYS A 43 5.82 -61.63 -4.53
N CYS A 44 4.85 -61.30 -5.39
CA CYS A 44 5.14 -60.62 -6.65
C CYS A 44 5.61 -59.18 -6.41
N ASP A 45 5.11 -58.52 -5.36
CA ASP A 45 5.57 -57.19 -4.94
C ASP A 45 7.01 -57.24 -4.42
N GLU A 46 7.31 -58.20 -3.54
CA GLU A 46 8.67 -58.43 -3.00
C GLU A 46 9.70 -58.80 -4.07
N THR A 47 9.31 -59.63 -5.05
CA THR A 47 10.23 -60.13 -6.09
C THR A 47 10.25 -59.29 -7.37
N ASN A 48 9.45 -58.21 -7.44
CA ASN A 48 9.28 -57.34 -8.61
C ASN A 48 8.83 -58.03 -9.92
N HIS A 49 8.13 -59.16 -9.84
CA HIS A 49 7.61 -59.89 -11.01
C HIS A 49 6.20 -59.43 -11.41
N TRP A 50 6.10 -58.19 -11.88
CA TRP A 50 4.81 -57.54 -12.18
C TRP A 50 4.10 -58.05 -13.43
N GLU A 51 4.84 -58.48 -14.45
CA GLU A 51 4.23 -59.01 -15.69
C GLU A 51 3.50 -60.34 -15.45
N ASP A 52 4.08 -61.20 -14.61
CA ASP A 52 3.50 -62.48 -14.25
C ASP A 52 2.30 -62.28 -13.29
N LEU A 53 2.38 -61.28 -12.40
CA LEU A 53 1.26 -60.87 -11.57
C LEU A 53 0.06 -60.39 -12.41
N VAL A 54 0.27 -59.60 -13.47
CA VAL A 54 -0.81 -59.17 -14.38
C VAL A 54 -1.51 -60.38 -15.01
N ARG A 55 -0.75 -61.39 -15.47
CA ARG A 55 -1.33 -62.61 -16.07
C ARG A 55 -2.18 -63.39 -15.07
N TYR A 56 -1.68 -63.56 -13.85
CA TYR A 56 -2.42 -64.23 -12.78
C TYR A 56 -3.70 -63.48 -12.40
N LEU A 57 -3.62 -62.16 -12.22
CA LEU A 57 -4.76 -61.32 -11.85
C LEU A 57 -5.81 -61.20 -12.97
N GLN A 58 -5.41 -61.24 -14.25
CA GLN A 58 -6.34 -61.32 -15.39
C GLN A 58 -7.17 -62.61 -15.38
N MET A 59 -6.55 -63.76 -15.02
CA MET A 59 -7.27 -65.01 -14.80
C MET A 59 -8.20 -64.89 -13.59
N ALA A 60 -7.69 -64.37 -12.46
CA ALA A 60 -8.45 -64.23 -11.23
C ALA A 60 -9.71 -63.36 -11.41
N ARG A 61 -9.61 -62.26 -12.18
CA ARG A 61 -10.75 -61.37 -12.51
C ARG A 61 -11.89 -62.10 -13.25
N LYS A 62 -11.58 -63.08 -14.10
CA LYS A 62 -12.61 -63.87 -14.81
C LYS A 62 -13.43 -64.73 -13.85
N LYS A 63 -12.88 -65.08 -12.67
CA LYS A 63 -13.50 -65.97 -11.69
C LYS A 63 -14.11 -65.24 -10.50
N SER A 64 -13.38 -64.30 -9.92
CA SER A 64 -13.83 -63.49 -8.79
C SER A 64 -13.61 -62.00 -9.11
N ARG A 65 -14.70 -61.24 -9.17
CA ARG A 65 -14.66 -59.77 -9.31
C ARG A 65 -14.58 -59.11 -7.93
N GLU A 66 -13.55 -59.46 -7.17
CA GLU A 66 -13.29 -58.85 -5.87
C GLU A 66 -12.57 -57.50 -6.04
N SER A 67 -12.99 -56.52 -5.24
CA SER A 67 -12.42 -55.16 -5.24
C SER A 67 -10.90 -55.16 -5.03
N PHE A 68 -10.37 -56.06 -4.19
CA PHE A 68 -8.93 -56.17 -3.95
C PHE A 68 -8.15 -56.63 -5.19
N ILE A 69 -8.66 -57.65 -5.90
CA ILE A 69 -8.03 -58.19 -7.11
C ILE A 69 -7.99 -57.13 -8.21
N GLU A 70 -9.09 -56.40 -8.40
CA GLU A 70 -9.17 -55.33 -9.39
C GLU A 70 -8.28 -54.11 -9.01
N THR A 71 -8.16 -53.80 -7.73
CA THR A 71 -7.29 -52.72 -7.22
C THR A 71 -5.80 -53.04 -7.45
N GLU A 72 -5.37 -54.26 -7.09
CA GLU A 72 -3.98 -54.70 -7.30
C GLU A 72 -3.67 -54.91 -8.79
N LEU A 73 -4.66 -55.29 -9.61
CA LEU A 73 -4.50 -55.37 -11.06
C LEU A 73 -4.30 -53.98 -11.69
N CYS A 74 -5.08 -52.97 -11.29
CA CYS A 74 -4.84 -51.58 -11.70
C CYS A 74 -3.41 -51.13 -11.37
N PHE A 75 -2.95 -51.44 -10.15
CA PHE A 75 -1.61 -51.06 -9.72
C PHE A 75 -0.53 -51.79 -10.51
N ALA A 76 -0.71 -53.08 -10.79
CA ALA A 76 0.21 -53.86 -11.62
C ALA A 76 0.28 -53.36 -13.07
N TYR A 77 -0.85 -52.93 -13.66
CA TYR A 77 -0.85 -52.29 -14.98
C TYR A 77 -0.09 -50.95 -14.98
N ALA A 78 -0.27 -50.13 -13.94
CA ALA A 78 0.48 -48.89 -13.78
C ALA A 78 2.00 -49.15 -13.69
N LYS A 79 2.42 -50.16 -12.91
CA LYS A 79 3.83 -50.49 -12.69
C LYS A 79 4.50 -51.18 -13.89
N THR A 80 3.73 -51.86 -14.73
CA THR A 80 4.24 -52.48 -15.98
C THR A 80 4.27 -51.52 -17.18
N GLY A 81 3.81 -50.26 -17.01
CA GLY A 81 3.80 -49.26 -18.09
C GLY A 81 2.80 -49.54 -19.21
N ARG A 82 1.87 -50.48 -19.02
CA ARG A 82 0.82 -50.80 -20.00
C ARG A 82 -0.36 -49.84 -19.87
N LEU A 83 -0.13 -48.59 -20.28
CA LEU A 83 -1.11 -47.51 -20.12
C LEU A 83 -2.39 -47.73 -20.95
N ALA A 84 -2.29 -48.35 -22.13
CA ALA A 84 -3.46 -48.66 -22.97
C ALA A 84 -4.39 -49.69 -22.30
N ASP A 85 -3.80 -50.76 -21.74
CA ASP A 85 -4.54 -51.79 -21.00
C ASP A 85 -5.19 -51.20 -19.73
N LEU A 86 -4.52 -50.21 -19.10
CA LEU A 86 -5.06 -49.48 -17.96
C LEU A 86 -6.26 -48.60 -18.35
N GLU A 87 -6.18 -47.87 -19.48
CA GLU A 87 -7.28 -47.04 -19.99
C GLU A 87 -8.52 -47.87 -20.36
N GLU A 88 -8.31 -49.00 -21.06
CA GLU A 88 -9.38 -49.93 -21.38
C GLU A 88 -10.01 -50.52 -20.11
N PHE A 89 -9.18 -50.90 -19.13
CA PHE A 89 -9.66 -51.42 -17.84
C PHE A 89 -10.49 -50.39 -17.05
N ILE A 90 -10.12 -49.12 -17.11
CA ILE A 90 -10.84 -48.04 -16.43
C ILE A 90 -12.15 -47.69 -17.14
N ALA A 91 -12.20 -47.84 -18.47
CA ALA A 91 -13.41 -47.62 -19.25
C ALA A 91 -14.48 -48.71 -19.01
N GLU A 92 -14.05 -49.92 -18.66
CA GLU A 92 -14.94 -51.00 -18.23
C GLU A 92 -15.50 -50.76 -16.80
N PRO A 93 -16.74 -51.18 -16.51
CA PRO A 93 -17.29 -51.11 -15.16
C PRO A 93 -16.47 -51.99 -14.20
N ASN A 94 -15.83 -51.35 -13.23
CA ASN A 94 -14.92 -51.96 -12.25
C ASN A 94 -15.34 -51.64 -10.80
N HIS A 95 -14.87 -52.45 -9.86
CA HIS A 95 -15.01 -52.28 -8.40
C HIS A 95 -13.65 -51.92 -7.75
N ALA A 96 -12.67 -51.51 -8.55
CA ALA A 96 -11.34 -51.16 -8.09
C ALA A 96 -11.38 -49.88 -7.22
N GLN A 97 -10.54 -49.82 -6.18
CA GLN A 97 -10.34 -48.63 -5.37
C GLN A 97 -9.32 -47.70 -6.04
N ILE A 98 -9.73 -47.10 -7.17
CA ILE A 98 -8.87 -46.32 -8.07
C ILE A 98 -8.14 -45.18 -7.32
N GLN A 99 -8.76 -44.59 -6.28
CA GLN A 99 -8.18 -43.51 -5.48
C GLN A 99 -6.92 -43.96 -4.72
N GLN A 100 -6.94 -45.17 -4.14
CA GLN A 100 -5.79 -45.70 -3.41
C GLN A 100 -4.65 -46.06 -4.37
N VAL A 101 -5.00 -46.58 -5.55
CA VAL A 101 -4.02 -46.87 -6.61
C VAL A 101 -3.37 -45.58 -7.09
N GLY A 102 -4.15 -44.53 -7.36
CA GLY A 102 -3.62 -43.23 -7.77
C GLY A 102 -2.68 -42.62 -6.73
N ASP A 103 -3.03 -42.73 -5.44
CA ASP A 103 -2.18 -42.25 -4.34
C ASP A 103 -0.84 -43.00 -4.29
N ARG A 104 -0.87 -44.35 -4.37
CA ARG A 104 0.34 -45.18 -4.45
C ARG A 104 1.18 -44.90 -5.70
N CYS A 105 0.54 -44.68 -6.85
CA CYS A 105 1.23 -44.35 -8.09
C CYS A 105 1.96 -43.00 -7.98
N THR A 106 1.36 -42.02 -7.30
CA THR A 106 1.98 -40.71 -7.07
C THR A 106 3.18 -40.84 -6.13
N GLU A 107 3.07 -41.63 -5.06
CA GLU A 107 4.19 -41.90 -4.15
C GLU A 107 5.39 -42.57 -4.84
N GLN A 108 5.13 -43.38 -5.87
CA GLN A 108 6.15 -44.05 -6.66
C GLN A 108 6.63 -43.25 -7.89
N GLY A 109 6.14 -42.02 -8.08
CA GLY A 109 6.51 -41.14 -9.20
C GLY A 109 5.99 -41.59 -10.57
N MET A 110 4.99 -42.48 -10.62
CA MET A 110 4.37 -42.98 -11.85
C MET A 110 3.26 -42.02 -12.32
N ASN A 111 3.66 -40.82 -12.68
CA ASN A 111 2.72 -39.73 -12.85
C ASN A 111 1.83 -39.88 -14.10
N ASP A 112 2.29 -40.55 -15.15
CA ASP A 112 1.48 -40.84 -16.36
C ASP A 112 0.29 -41.75 -16.05
N ALA A 113 0.50 -42.79 -15.26
CA ALA A 113 -0.56 -43.69 -14.81
C ALA A 113 -1.50 -42.99 -13.82
N ALA A 114 -0.94 -42.21 -12.88
CA ALA A 114 -1.72 -41.42 -11.93
C ALA A 114 -2.63 -40.38 -12.61
N ARG A 115 -2.19 -39.78 -13.72
CA ARG A 115 -3.01 -38.86 -14.54
C ARG A 115 -4.27 -39.53 -15.06
N ILE A 116 -4.15 -40.72 -15.64
CA ILE A 116 -5.27 -41.47 -16.19
C ILE A 116 -6.25 -41.86 -15.08
N LEU A 117 -5.71 -42.35 -13.95
CA LEU A 117 -6.49 -42.75 -12.78
C LEU A 117 -7.25 -41.58 -12.13
N PHE A 118 -6.61 -40.42 -11.91
CA PHE A 118 -7.29 -39.28 -11.29
C PHE A 118 -8.29 -38.59 -12.22
N ASN A 119 -8.05 -38.64 -13.53
CA ASN A 119 -9.02 -38.13 -14.51
C ASN A 119 -10.30 -38.96 -14.53
N SER A 120 -10.22 -40.28 -14.35
CA SER A 120 -11.41 -41.14 -14.31
C SER A 120 -12.24 -40.96 -13.04
N ILE A 121 -11.60 -40.72 -11.88
CA ILE A 121 -12.28 -40.43 -10.60
C ILE A 121 -12.81 -39.00 -10.53
N SER A 122 -12.45 -38.12 -11.49
CA SER A 122 -12.70 -36.68 -11.41
C SER A 122 -12.08 -36.02 -10.16
N ASN A 123 -11.01 -36.60 -9.61
CA ASN A 123 -10.29 -35.99 -8.49
C ASN A 123 -9.26 -34.98 -9.04
N PHE A 124 -9.78 -33.82 -9.42
CA PHE A 124 -9.01 -32.79 -10.10
C PHE A 124 -7.93 -32.14 -9.24
N ALA A 125 -8.04 -32.19 -7.91
CA ALA A 125 -7.06 -31.61 -7.00
C ALA A 125 -5.74 -32.40 -6.95
N LYS A 126 -5.82 -33.74 -6.91
CA LYS A 126 -4.62 -34.59 -7.01
C LYS A 126 -4.09 -34.66 -8.44
N LEU A 127 -5.00 -34.65 -9.42
CA LEU A 127 -4.64 -34.59 -10.84
C LEU A 127 -3.78 -33.36 -11.18
N SER A 128 -4.13 -32.18 -10.66
CA SER A 128 -3.32 -30.99 -10.93
C SER A 128 -1.92 -31.10 -10.33
N THR A 129 -1.76 -31.75 -9.17
CA THR A 129 -0.45 -31.96 -8.54
C THR A 129 0.39 -32.93 -9.36
N THR A 130 -0.18 -34.03 -9.83
CA THR A 130 0.54 -34.99 -10.68
C THR A 130 0.90 -34.39 -12.04
N LEU A 131 0.01 -33.57 -12.63
CA LEU A 131 0.28 -32.86 -13.88
C LEU A 131 1.40 -31.82 -13.74
N VAL A 132 1.46 -31.13 -12.59
CA VAL A 132 2.57 -30.24 -12.25
C VAL A 132 3.89 -31.01 -12.21
N GLU A 133 3.93 -32.18 -11.58
CA GLU A 133 5.13 -33.01 -11.51
C GLU A 133 5.54 -33.59 -12.88
N LEU A 134 4.59 -33.77 -13.79
CA LEU A 134 4.84 -34.13 -15.20
C LEU A 134 5.35 -32.96 -16.06
N GLY A 135 5.29 -31.73 -15.56
CA GLY A 135 5.62 -30.52 -16.32
C GLY A 135 4.54 -30.08 -17.32
N ASP A 136 3.34 -30.70 -17.28
CA ASP A 136 2.19 -30.26 -18.09
C ASP A 136 1.38 -29.19 -17.32
N PHE A 137 1.89 -27.97 -17.33
CA PHE A 137 1.30 -26.84 -16.61
C PHE A 137 -0.05 -26.41 -17.19
N GLN A 138 -0.26 -26.57 -18.51
CA GLN A 138 -1.53 -26.19 -19.14
C GLN A 138 -2.65 -27.14 -18.70
N GLY A 139 -2.39 -28.45 -18.72
CA GLY A 139 -3.31 -29.44 -18.17
C GLY A 139 -3.58 -29.22 -16.68
N ALA A 140 -2.55 -28.85 -15.91
CA ALA A 140 -2.69 -28.58 -14.47
C ALA A 140 -3.61 -27.39 -14.18
N VAL A 141 -3.53 -26.31 -14.96
CA VAL A 141 -4.41 -25.13 -14.84
C VAL A 141 -5.86 -25.49 -15.13
N ASP A 142 -6.11 -26.27 -16.17
CA ASP A 142 -7.47 -26.70 -16.53
C ASP A 142 -8.05 -27.67 -15.48
N ALA A 143 -7.22 -28.55 -14.91
CA ALA A 143 -7.60 -29.38 -13.77
C ALA A 143 -7.93 -28.52 -12.54
N ALA A 144 -7.11 -27.52 -12.21
CA ALA A 144 -7.36 -26.61 -11.10
C ALA A 144 -8.68 -25.82 -11.28
N ARG A 145 -9.00 -25.43 -12.53
CA ARG A 145 -10.29 -24.79 -12.86
C ARG A 145 -11.48 -25.71 -12.57
N LYS A 146 -11.37 -27.00 -12.88
CA LYS A 146 -12.41 -27.99 -12.58
C LYS A 146 -12.50 -28.30 -11.08
N ALA A 147 -11.38 -28.31 -10.37
CA ALA A 147 -11.32 -28.53 -8.93
C ALA A 147 -11.94 -27.37 -8.12
N ASN A 148 -11.80 -26.14 -8.62
CA ASN A 148 -12.29 -24.90 -8.01
C ASN A 148 -11.95 -24.77 -6.51
N SER A 149 -10.74 -25.17 -6.12
CA SER A 149 -10.24 -25.08 -4.75
C SER A 149 -9.05 -24.12 -4.66
N THR A 150 -9.08 -23.22 -3.67
CA THR A 150 -8.01 -22.23 -3.45
C THR A 150 -6.66 -22.91 -3.20
N LYS A 151 -6.65 -24.02 -2.44
CA LYS A 151 -5.44 -24.81 -2.15
C LYS A 151 -4.80 -25.34 -3.42
N THR A 152 -5.61 -25.86 -4.34
CA THR A 152 -5.17 -26.40 -5.62
C THR A 152 -4.62 -25.31 -6.52
N TRP A 153 -5.30 -24.17 -6.61
CA TRP A 153 -4.79 -23.00 -7.33
C TRP A 153 -3.44 -22.53 -6.81
N LYS A 154 -3.25 -22.48 -5.49
CA LYS A 154 -1.97 -22.11 -4.85
C LYS A 154 -0.84 -23.05 -5.23
N GLN A 155 -1.06 -24.36 -5.13
CA GLN A 155 -0.06 -25.36 -5.48
C GLN A 155 0.37 -25.24 -6.94
N VAL A 156 -0.59 -25.12 -7.87
CA VAL A 156 -0.30 -24.95 -9.30
C VAL A 156 0.40 -23.62 -9.56
N CYS A 157 -0.06 -22.52 -8.96
CA CYS A 157 0.56 -21.20 -9.12
C CYS A 157 2.02 -21.21 -8.66
N PHE A 158 2.29 -21.73 -7.46
CA PHE A 158 3.63 -21.82 -6.91
C PHE A 158 4.55 -22.68 -7.77
N ALA A 159 4.06 -23.80 -8.31
CA ALA A 159 4.82 -24.59 -9.26
C ALA A 159 5.11 -23.84 -10.56
N CYS A 160 4.11 -23.17 -11.16
CA CYS A 160 4.30 -22.35 -12.36
C CYS A 160 5.35 -21.26 -12.17
N VAL A 161 5.37 -20.60 -10.99
CA VAL A 161 6.39 -19.60 -10.65
C VAL A 161 7.79 -20.24 -10.60
N ASN A 162 7.92 -21.46 -10.05
CA ASN A 162 9.22 -22.15 -9.94
C ASN A 162 9.81 -22.50 -11.30
N HIS A 163 8.94 -22.89 -12.23
CA HIS A 163 9.30 -23.24 -13.60
C HIS A 163 9.32 -22.04 -14.56
N LYS A 164 9.10 -20.81 -14.06
CA LYS A 164 9.09 -19.55 -14.83
C LYS A 164 8.01 -19.48 -15.91
N GLU A 165 6.91 -20.21 -15.74
CA GLU A 165 5.73 -20.15 -16.60
C GLU A 165 4.77 -19.06 -16.13
N PHE A 166 5.19 -17.80 -16.28
CA PHE A 166 4.49 -16.64 -15.70
C PHE A 166 3.10 -16.40 -16.29
N ARG A 167 2.90 -16.69 -17.58
CA ARG A 167 1.59 -16.52 -18.23
C ARG A 167 0.52 -17.42 -17.59
N LEU A 168 0.87 -18.67 -17.27
CA LEU A 168 -0.03 -19.60 -16.60
C LEU A 168 -0.15 -19.25 -15.11
N ALA A 169 0.95 -18.85 -14.48
CA ALA A 169 0.94 -18.37 -13.09
C ALA A 169 0.03 -17.16 -12.90
N GLN A 170 -0.04 -16.23 -13.87
CA GLN A 170 -0.95 -15.09 -13.83
C GLN A 170 -2.40 -15.53 -13.79
N ILE A 171 -2.81 -16.46 -14.67
CA ILE A 171 -4.18 -16.99 -14.70
C ILE A 171 -4.52 -17.68 -13.37
N CYS A 172 -3.62 -18.50 -12.83
CA CYS A 172 -3.81 -19.12 -11.52
C CYS A 172 -3.90 -18.09 -10.41
N GLY A 173 -2.99 -17.11 -10.39
CA GLY A 173 -2.91 -16.11 -9.35
C GLY A 173 -4.13 -15.20 -9.32
N LEU A 174 -4.75 -14.88 -10.46
CA LEU A 174 -6.02 -14.15 -10.52
C LEU A 174 -7.15 -14.84 -9.73
N HIS A 175 -7.16 -16.18 -9.69
CA HIS A 175 -8.16 -16.93 -8.91
C HIS A 175 -7.83 -16.96 -7.41
N ILE A 176 -6.57 -16.74 -7.04
CA ILE A 176 -6.10 -16.74 -5.64
C ILE A 176 -6.27 -15.35 -5.02
N VAL A 177 -5.82 -14.28 -5.69
CA VAL A 177 -5.82 -12.90 -5.14
C VAL A 177 -7.21 -12.35 -4.83
N VAL A 178 -8.27 -12.97 -5.34
CA VAL A 178 -9.64 -12.63 -4.99
C VAL A 178 -9.95 -12.97 -3.51
N HIS A 179 -9.20 -13.91 -2.92
CA HIS A 179 -9.32 -14.30 -1.52
C HIS A 179 -8.34 -13.50 -0.66
N ALA A 180 -8.86 -12.63 0.21
CA ALA A 180 -8.07 -11.72 1.03
C ALA A 180 -7.08 -12.44 1.96
N ASP A 181 -7.50 -13.56 2.56
CA ASP A 181 -6.70 -14.33 3.52
C ASP A 181 -5.44 -14.97 2.87
N GLU A 182 -5.48 -15.20 1.56
CA GLU A 182 -4.42 -15.89 0.82
C GLU A 182 -3.45 -14.91 0.13
N LEU A 183 -3.78 -13.62 0.10
CA LEU A 183 -3.02 -12.59 -0.61
C LEU A 183 -1.62 -12.40 -0.01
N GLU A 184 -1.51 -12.37 1.32
CA GLU A 184 -0.24 -12.17 2.02
C GLU A 184 0.77 -13.31 1.74
N GLU A 185 0.30 -14.55 1.75
CA GLU A 185 1.15 -15.72 1.45
C GLU A 185 1.63 -15.70 0.00
N LEU A 186 0.75 -15.36 -0.95
CA LEU A 186 1.11 -15.23 -2.36
C LEU A 186 2.19 -14.17 -2.57
N ILE A 187 2.03 -13.00 -1.93
CA ILE A 187 3.01 -11.90 -2.03
C ILE A 187 4.36 -12.34 -1.49
N ASN A 188 4.39 -12.94 -0.29
CA ASN A 188 5.63 -13.44 0.31
C ASN A 188 6.31 -14.48 -0.61
N TYR A 189 5.54 -15.33 -1.26
CA TYR A 189 6.07 -16.33 -2.20
C TYR A 189 6.76 -15.69 -3.41
N TYR A 190 6.11 -14.72 -4.05
CA TYR A 190 6.67 -13.99 -5.19
C TYR A 190 7.88 -13.14 -4.78
N GLN A 191 7.81 -12.47 -3.62
CA GLN A 191 8.89 -11.62 -3.12
C GLN A 191 10.15 -12.41 -2.77
N ASN A 192 10.01 -13.56 -2.09
CA ASN A 192 11.16 -14.41 -1.74
C ASN A 192 11.93 -14.93 -2.97
N ARG A 193 11.27 -14.98 -4.14
CA ARG A 193 11.87 -15.41 -5.42
C ARG A 193 12.33 -14.26 -6.29
N GLY A 194 12.05 -13.01 -5.91
CA GLY A 194 12.44 -11.82 -6.65
C GLY A 194 11.58 -11.51 -7.90
N HIS A 195 10.42 -12.13 -8.06
CA HIS A 195 9.55 -11.93 -9.21
C HIS A 195 8.56 -10.78 -9.00
N PHE A 196 9.08 -9.56 -8.83
CA PHE A 196 8.26 -8.39 -8.49
C PHE A 196 7.46 -7.83 -9.66
N GLU A 197 8.00 -7.86 -10.88
CA GLU A 197 7.31 -7.34 -12.07
C GLU A 197 6.05 -8.13 -12.38
N GLU A 198 6.14 -9.46 -12.32
CA GLU A 198 5.02 -10.37 -12.55
C GLU A 198 3.96 -10.24 -11.45
N LEU A 199 4.37 -10.05 -10.19
CA LEU A 199 3.44 -9.79 -9.09
C LEU A 199 2.68 -8.47 -9.29
N ILE A 200 3.37 -7.42 -9.72
CA ILE A 200 2.75 -6.13 -10.03
C ILE A 200 1.77 -6.27 -11.19
N ALA A 201 2.16 -6.92 -12.29
CA ALA A 201 1.29 -7.14 -13.44
C ALA A 201 0.06 -7.99 -13.08
N LEU A 202 0.24 -9.00 -12.24
CA LEU A 202 -0.85 -9.82 -11.72
C LEU A 202 -1.84 -8.98 -10.92
N LEU A 203 -1.37 -8.16 -9.98
CA LEU A 203 -2.23 -7.28 -9.20
C LEU A 203 -2.91 -6.22 -10.07
N GLU A 204 -2.19 -5.57 -11.00
CA GLU A 204 -2.76 -4.63 -11.98
C GLU A 204 -3.96 -5.25 -12.72
N SER A 205 -3.81 -6.49 -13.21
CA SER A 205 -4.91 -7.21 -13.86
C SER A 205 -6.03 -7.62 -12.90
N ALA A 206 -5.69 -7.91 -11.64
CA ALA A 206 -6.65 -8.33 -10.64
C ALA A 206 -7.53 -7.18 -10.12
N LEU A 207 -7.03 -5.94 -10.14
CA LEU A 207 -7.82 -4.75 -9.78
C LEU A 207 -9.05 -4.55 -10.66
N GLY A 208 -9.02 -5.05 -11.90
CA GLY A 208 -10.16 -5.00 -12.83
C GLY A 208 -11.26 -6.02 -12.55
N LEU A 209 -11.06 -6.95 -11.60
CA LEU A 209 -12.05 -7.96 -11.27
C LEU A 209 -13.15 -7.40 -10.36
N GLU A 210 -14.41 -7.83 -10.57
CA GLU A 210 -15.56 -7.40 -9.75
C GLU A 210 -15.39 -7.73 -8.25
N ARG A 211 -14.64 -8.79 -7.93
CA ARG A 211 -14.37 -9.24 -6.55
C ARG A 211 -13.11 -8.61 -5.94
N ALA A 212 -12.60 -7.52 -6.49
CA ALA A 212 -11.42 -6.84 -5.94
C ALA A 212 -11.72 -6.26 -4.55
N HIS A 213 -10.81 -6.46 -3.60
CA HIS A 213 -10.95 -6.01 -2.21
C HIS A 213 -9.81 -5.06 -1.81
N MET A 214 -9.96 -4.36 -0.68
CA MET A 214 -9.03 -3.32 -0.20
C MET A 214 -7.57 -3.78 -0.07
N GLY A 215 -7.35 -5.04 0.31
CA GLY A 215 -6.02 -5.64 0.44
C GLY A 215 -5.22 -5.55 -0.86
N MET A 216 -5.84 -5.79 -2.01
CA MET A 216 -5.18 -5.75 -3.32
C MET A 216 -4.64 -4.36 -3.65
N PHE A 217 -5.44 -3.30 -3.42
CA PHE A 217 -5.01 -1.92 -3.67
C PHE A 217 -3.90 -1.48 -2.72
N THR A 218 -3.95 -1.95 -1.47
CA THR A 218 -2.98 -1.63 -0.42
C THR A 218 -1.63 -2.28 -0.72
N GLU A 219 -1.62 -3.58 -1.02
CA GLU A 219 -0.39 -4.30 -1.33
C GLU A 219 0.22 -3.85 -2.66
N LEU A 220 -0.60 -3.53 -3.66
CA LEU A 220 -0.11 -2.94 -4.91
C LEU A 220 0.59 -1.59 -4.66
N ALA A 221 0.03 -0.74 -3.79
CA ALA A 221 0.68 0.52 -3.41
C ALA A 221 2.04 0.27 -2.71
N ILE A 222 2.15 -0.74 -1.84
CA ILE A 222 3.42 -1.09 -1.19
C ILE A 222 4.46 -1.59 -2.22
N LEU A 223 4.02 -2.30 -3.27
CA LEU A 223 4.92 -2.73 -4.35
C LEU A 223 5.34 -1.56 -5.24
N TYR A 224 4.42 -0.64 -5.58
CA TYR A 224 4.76 0.57 -6.31
C TYR A 224 5.73 1.45 -5.55
N SER A 225 5.57 1.59 -4.22
CA SER A 225 6.49 2.43 -3.44
C SER A 225 7.93 1.92 -3.50
N LYS A 226 8.13 0.59 -3.58
CA LYS A 226 9.47 -0.02 -3.62
C LYS A 226 10.07 -0.13 -5.02
N TYR A 227 9.25 -0.43 -6.03
CA TYR A 227 9.75 -0.85 -7.35
C TYR A 227 9.37 0.07 -8.50
N LYS A 228 8.27 0.84 -8.40
CA LYS A 228 7.76 1.70 -9.48
C LYS A 228 7.13 2.98 -8.92
N SER A 229 7.96 3.91 -8.47
CA SER A 229 7.53 5.18 -7.89
C SER A 229 6.69 6.03 -8.84
N GLU A 230 6.99 6.01 -10.14
CA GLU A 230 6.27 6.80 -11.17
C GLU A 230 4.77 6.49 -11.23
N LYS A 231 4.38 5.23 -11.04
CA LYS A 231 2.97 4.80 -11.06
C LYS A 231 2.25 4.99 -9.72
N MET A 232 3.01 5.19 -8.64
CA MET A 232 2.46 5.28 -7.29
C MET A 232 1.41 6.39 -7.20
N ARG A 233 1.72 7.55 -7.77
CA ARG A 233 0.86 8.73 -7.69
C ARG A 233 -0.48 8.53 -8.38
N GLU A 234 -0.47 8.03 -9.61
CA GLU A 234 -1.67 7.75 -10.39
C GLU A 234 -2.57 6.74 -9.66
N HIS A 235 -1.96 5.68 -9.10
CA HIS A 235 -2.68 4.67 -8.32
C HIS A 235 -3.38 5.27 -7.09
N LEU A 236 -2.69 6.11 -6.32
CA LEU A 236 -3.28 6.75 -5.15
C LEU A 236 -4.38 7.74 -5.52
N GLU A 237 -4.19 8.52 -6.58
CA GLU A 237 -5.18 9.51 -7.04
C GLU A 237 -6.50 8.84 -7.44
N LEU A 238 -6.44 7.66 -8.06
CA LEU A 238 -7.62 6.88 -8.46
C LEU A 238 -8.23 6.07 -7.31
N PHE A 239 -7.41 5.47 -6.43
CA PHE A 239 -7.87 4.42 -5.52
C PHE A 239 -7.72 4.72 -4.02
N TRP A 240 -7.41 5.95 -3.62
CA TRP A 240 -7.22 6.32 -2.20
C TRP A 240 -8.37 5.89 -1.27
N SER A 241 -9.62 5.88 -1.74
CA SER A 241 -10.80 5.50 -0.95
C SER A 241 -10.89 4.00 -0.64
N ARG A 242 -10.17 3.16 -1.39
CA ARG A 242 -10.19 1.69 -1.27
C ARG A 242 -8.87 1.11 -0.76
N VAL A 243 -8.05 1.94 -0.10
CA VAL A 243 -6.71 1.59 0.39
C VAL A 243 -6.64 1.76 1.91
N ASN A 244 -5.84 0.93 2.57
CA ASN A 244 -5.49 1.14 3.98
C ASN A 244 -4.40 2.21 4.09
N ILE A 245 -4.83 3.45 4.35
CA ILE A 245 -3.94 4.63 4.38
C ILE A 245 -2.81 4.48 5.42
N PRO A 246 -3.04 4.11 6.70
CA PRO A 246 -1.96 3.95 7.68
C PRO A 246 -0.87 2.95 7.29
N LYS A 247 -1.23 1.87 6.59
CA LYS A 247 -0.24 0.89 6.11
C LYS A 247 0.59 1.45 4.95
N VAL A 248 -0.06 2.16 4.01
CA VAL A 248 0.62 2.77 2.86
C VAL A 248 1.48 3.97 3.29
N LEU A 249 1.06 4.77 4.27
CA LEU A 249 1.86 5.88 4.80
C LEU A 249 3.24 5.40 5.27
N ARG A 250 3.29 4.33 6.07
CA ARG A 250 4.57 3.74 6.50
C ARG A 250 5.41 3.26 5.32
N ALA A 251 4.79 2.65 4.32
CA ALA A 251 5.50 2.18 3.13
C ALA A 251 6.01 3.34 2.25
N ALA A 252 5.28 4.45 2.17
CA ALA A 252 5.66 5.65 1.44
C ALA A 252 6.77 6.41 2.17
N GLU A 253 6.72 6.47 3.51
CA GLU A 253 7.76 7.07 4.36
C GLU A 253 9.09 6.32 4.23
N HIS A 254 9.04 4.98 4.25
CA HIS A 254 10.22 4.15 3.99
C HIS A 254 10.77 4.30 2.56
N ALA A 255 9.94 4.66 1.60
CA ALA A 255 10.34 4.87 0.20
C ALA A 255 10.70 6.33 -0.12
N HIS A 256 10.57 7.25 0.85
CA HIS A 256 10.81 8.69 0.68
C HIS A 256 10.02 9.32 -0.48
N LEU A 257 8.78 8.87 -0.70
CA LEU A 257 7.90 9.41 -1.74
C LEU A 257 7.08 10.59 -1.23
N TRP A 258 7.74 11.75 -1.06
CA TRP A 258 7.17 12.89 -0.32
C TRP A 258 5.94 13.50 -1.00
N SER A 259 5.88 13.55 -2.34
CA SER A 259 4.71 14.06 -3.06
C SER A 259 3.45 13.23 -2.83
N GLU A 260 3.59 11.91 -2.86
CA GLU A 260 2.53 10.93 -2.67
C GLU A 260 2.14 10.85 -1.19
N LEU A 261 3.13 10.92 -0.29
CA LEU A 261 2.94 10.89 1.15
C LEU A 261 2.15 12.11 1.64
N VAL A 262 2.47 13.30 1.13
CA VAL A 262 1.68 14.51 1.40
C VAL A 262 0.25 14.40 0.89
N PHE A 263 0.04 13.81 -0.29
CA PHE A 263 -1.31 13.54 -0.79
C PHE A 263 -2.08 12.59 0.13
N LEU A 264 -1.44 11.54 0.65
CA LEU A 264 -2.05 10.63 1.61
C LEU A 264 -2.42 11.35 2.91
N TYR A 265 -1.56 12.19 3.45
CA TYR A 265 -1.88 12.98 4.65
C TYR A 265 -3.03 13.97 4.42
N ASP A 266 -3.11 14.61 3.25
CA ASP A 266 -4.24 15.48 2.89
C ASP A 266 -5.56 14.70 2.88
N LYS A 267 -5.59 13.50 2.27
CA LYS A 267 -6.80 12.65 2.26
C LYS A 267 -7.12 12.01 3.60
N TYR A 268 -6.13 11.80 4.44
CA TYR A 268 -6.30 11.27 5.79
C TYR A 268 -6.60 12.35 6.84
N GLU A 269 -6.69 13.62 6.42
CA GLU A 269 -6.94 14.79 7.27
C GLU A 269 -5.85 15.03 8.33
N GLU A 270 -4.66 14.43 8.15
CA GLU A 270 -3.47 14.67 8.98
C GLU A 270 -2.66 15.85 8.41
N TYR A 271 -3.29 17.02 8.36
CA TYR A 271 -2.71 18.24 7.80
C TYR A 271 -1.40 18.67 8.50
N ASP A 272 -1.28 18.42 9.79
CA ASP A 272 -0.10 18.74 10.60
C ASP A 272 1.16 18.03 10.07
N ASN A 273 1.01 16.74 9.73
CA ASN A 273 2.09 15.91 9.19
C ASN A 273 2.37 16.29 7.73
N ALA A 274 1.34 16.61 6.94
CA ALA A 274 1.49 17.11 5.58
C ALA A 274 2.35 18.39 5.52
N VAL A 275 2.02 19.39 6.35
CA VAL A 275 2.77 20.66 6.40
C VAL A 275 4.21 20.43 6.86
N THR A 276 4.42 19.61 7.88
CA THR A 276 5.76 19.30 8.38
C THR A 276 6.62 18.64 7.28
N THR A 277 6.04 17.72 6.53
CA THR A 277 6.71 17.05 5.40
C THR A 277 7.06 18.05 4.29
N MET A 278 6.15 18.96 3.94
CA MET A 278 6.40 20.00 2.94
C MET A 278 7.52 20.98 3.36
N ILE A 279 7.65 21.27 4.65
CA ILE A 279 8.71 22.13 5.20
C ILE A 279 10.07 21.42 5.15
N GLN A 280 10.11 20.13 5.49
CA GLN A 280 11.35 19.34 5.49
C GLN A 280 11.81 18.97 4.08
N HIS A 281 10.87 18.80 3.15
CA HIS A 281 11.14 18.41 1.76
C HIS A 281 10.55 19.39 0.73
N PRO A 282 11.09 20.63 0.61
CA PRO A 282 10.54 21.68 -0.23
C PRO A 282 10.55 21.40 -1.72
N THR A 283 11.53 20.66 -2.23
CA THR A 283 11.74 20.49 -3.68
C THR A 283 10.72 19.55 -4.32
N GLU A 284 10.24 18.56 -3.58
CA GLU A 284 9.42 17.46 -4.12
C GLU A 284 7.94 17.60 -3.74
N ALA A 285 7.67 18.02 -2.50
CA ALA A 285 6.30 18.04 -1.97
C ALA A 285 5.63 19.41 -2.01
N TRP A 286 6.39 20.51 -1.99
CA TRP A 286 5.82 21.85 -1.87
C TRP A 286 5.15 22.30 -3.17
N ARG A 287 3.90 22.74 -3.06
CA ARG A 287 3.17 23.46 -4.12
C ARG A 287 2.46 24.63 -3.48
N GLU A 288 2.59 25.81 -4.07
CA GLU A 288 2.15 27.06 -3.46
C GLU A 288 0.67 27.04 -3.04
N GLN A 289 -0.22 26.78 -4.00
CA GLN A 289 -1.66 26.79 -3.76
C GLN A 289 -2.07 25.69 -2.77
N HIS A 290 -1.50 24.50 -2.92
CA HIS A 290 -1.80 23.36 -2.07
C HIS A 290 -1.36 23.59 -0.62
N PHE A 291 -0.18 24.19 -0.41
CA PHE A 291 0.31 24.55 0.92
C PHE A 291 -0.62 25.57 1.61
N LYS A 292 -1.03 26.62 0.88
CA LYS A 292 -1.96 27.65 1.38
C LYS A 292 -3.30 27.04 1.82
N GLU A 293 -3.80 26.04 1.10
CA GLU A 293 -5.06 25.36 1.46
C GLU A 293 -4.90 24.45 2.68
N ILE A 294 -3.84 23.64 2.75
CA ILE A 294 -3.60 22.72 3.87
C ILE A 294 -3.36 23.47 5.17
N VAL A 295 -2.52 24.51 5.14
CA VAL A 295 -2.13 25.23 6.37
C VAL A 295 -3.34 25.85 7.07
N THR A 296 -4.39 26.28 6.36
CA THR A 296 -5.60 26.82 7.01
C THR A 296 -6.36 25.81 7.86
N LYS A 297 -6.22 24.52 7.55
CA LYS A 297 -6.95 23.42 8.22
C LYS A 297 -6.22 22.89 9.45
N VAL A 298 -4.92 23.15 9.56
CA VAL A 298 -4.08 22.76 10.71
C VAL A 298 -4.64 23.36 12.01
N ALA A 299 -4.66 22.55 13.07
CA ALA A 299 -5.09 22.98 14.40
C ALA A 299 -3.95 23.58 15.22
N ASN A 300 -2.72 23.11 15.00
CA ASN A 300 -1.55 23.52 15.76
C ASN A 300 -0.96 24.85 15.26
N VAL A 301 -1.13 25.89 16.07
CA VAL A 301 -0.64 27.26 15.77
C VAL A 301 0.90 27.33 15.70
N GLU A 302 1.64 26.45 16.37
CA GLU A 302 3.10 26.42 16.27
C GLU A 302 3.59 26.08 14.86
N LEU A 303 2.82 25.29 14.10
CA LEU A 303 3.14 24.98 12.71
C LEU A 303 3.02 26.23 11.82
N TYR A 304 2.17 27.20 12.17
CA TYR A 304 2.09 28.46 11.43
C TYR A 304 3.39 29.25 11.53
N TYR A 305 3.96 29.37 12.74
CA TYR A 305 5.23 30.08 12.91
C TYR A 305 6.39 29.36 12.23
N LYS A 306 6.41 28.02 12.23
CA LYS A 306 7.39 27.24 11.46
C LYS A 306 7.22 27.42 9.95
N ALA A 307 5.98 27.47 9.47
CA ALA A 307 5.68 27.74 8.06
C ALA A 307 6.09 29.16 7.67
N ILE A 308 5.84 30.16 8.53
CA ILE A 308 6.28 31.55 8.34
C ILE A 308 7.80 31.62 8.26
N GLN A 309 8.52 30.96 9.18
CA GLN A 309 9.99 30.87 9.12
C GLN A 309 10.46 30.26 7.80
N PHE A 310 9.87 29.15 7.38
CA PHE A 310 10.20 28.50 6.11
C PHE A 310 9.97 29.43 4.89
N TYR A 311 8.85 30.16 4.85
CA TYR A 311 8.60 31.12 3.78
C TYR A 311 9.55 32.34 3.86
N LEU A 312 9.90 32.78 5.06
CA LEU A 312 10.84 33.87 5.26
C LEU A 312 12.25 33.50 4.76
N ASP A 313 12.72 32.29 5.08
CA ASP A 313 14.05 31.83 4.71
C ASP A 313 14.19 31.53 3.21
N TYR A 314 13.17 30.93 2.59
CA TYR A 314 13.28 30.41 1.22
C TYR A 314 12.48 31.20 0.19
N LYS A 315 11.37 31.87 0.55
CA LYS A 315 10.46 32.56 -0.39
C LYS A 315 9.85 33.86 0.17
N PRO A 316 10.65 34.91 0.41
CA PRO A 316 10.17 36.16 1.00
C PRO A 316 8.99 36.81 0.27
N MET A 317 9.00 36.80 -1.07
CA MET A 317 7.96 37.46 -1.89
C MET A 317 6.55 36.86 -1.72
N LEU A 318 6.45 35.57 -1.39
CA LEU A 318 5.17 34.87 -1.25
C LEU A 318 4.64 34.86 0.20
N LEU A 319 5.43 35.41 1.14
CA LEU A 319 5.10 35.40 2.56
C LEU A 319 3.84 36.24 2.85
N VAL A 320 3.68 37.38 2.18
CA VAL A 320 2.53 38.28 2.40
C VAL A 320 1.22 37.56 2.12
N ASP A 321 1.12 36.86 1.00
CA ASP A 321 -0.08 36.08 0.64
C ASP A 321 -0.39 34.98 1.66
N LEU A 322 0.64 34.31 2.17
CA LEU A 322 0.48 33.29 3.22
C LEU A 322 -0.07 33.91 4.49
N LEU A 323 0.50 35.04 4.93
CA LEU A 323 0.06 35.75 6.12
C LEU A 323 -1.39 36.23 6.00
N MET A 324 -1.80 36.70 4.81
CA MET A 324 -3.17 37.12 4.55
C MET A 324 -4.17 35.99 4.80
N VAL A 325 -3.88 34.79 4.32
CA VAL A 325 -4.71 33.59 4.52
C VAL A 325 -4.74 33.16 6.00
N LEU A 326 -3.63 33.32 6.72
CA LEU A 326 -3.51 32.95 8.14
C LEU A 326 -4.10 33.99 9.12
N SER A 327 -4.42 35.20 8.65
CA SER A 327 -4.87 36.33 9.48
C SER A 327 -5.91 36.00 10.55
N PRO A 328 -6.98 35.21 10.28
CA PRO A 328 -8.04 34.98 11.26
C PRO A 328 -7.62 34.15 12.48
N ARG A 329 -6.55 33.34 12.36
CA ARG A 329 -6.10 32.41 13.41
C ARG A 329 -4.76 32.78 14.04
N LEU A 330 -4.07 33.77 13.48
CA LEU A 330 -2.74 34.16 13.93
C LEU A 330 -2.82 35.15 15.11
N ASP A 331 -1.95 34.96 16.11
CA ASP A 331 -1.76 35.98 17.15
C ASP A 331 -0.86 37.10 16.63
N GLN A 332 -1.48 38.26 16.43
CA GLN A 332 -0.83 39.44 15.87
C GLN A 332 0.31 39.95 16.75
N THR A 333 0.17 39.85 18.08
CA THR A 333 1.17 40.33 19.03
C THR A 333 2.46 39.52 18.90
N ARG A 334 2.33 38.19 18.90
CA ARG A 334 3.46 37.27 18.75
C ARG A 334 4.12 37.40 17.37
N THR A 335 3.32 37.59 16.33
CA THR A 335 3.79 37.74 14.94
C THR A 335 4.61 39.01 14.77
N VAL A 336 4.17 40.14 15.32
CA VAL A 336 4.92 41.40 15.29
C VAL A 336 6.25 41.28 16.03
N ILE A 337 6.26 40.67 17.22
CA ILE A 337 7.50 40.43 17.98
C ILE A 337 8.47 39.52 17.20
N PHE A 338 7.94 38.52 16.49
CA PHE A 338 8.73 37.62 15.66
C PHE A 338 9.42 38.37 14.52
N PHE A 339 8.70 39.24 13.79
CA PHE A 339 9.29 40.04 12.71
C PHE A 339 10.21 41.15 13.23
N GLN A 340 9.91 41.76 14.39
CA GLN A 340 10.81 42.72 15.05
C GLN A 340 12.17 42.09 15.38
N LYS A 341 12.19 40.83 15.83
CA LYS A 341 13.45 40.10 16.09
C LYS A 341 14.18 39.69 14.82
N SER A 342 13.44 39.41 13.75
CA SER A 342 14.00 38.95 12.48
C SER A 342 14.55 40.10 11.64
N GLY A 343 14.04 41.32 11.82
CA GLY A 343 14.46 42.52 11.10
C GLY A 343 13.76 42.74 9.76
N ASP A 344 12.89 41.81 9.34
CA ASP A 344 12.23 41.81 8.01
C ASP A 344 10.89 42.56 7.99
N LEU A 345 10.78 43.63 8.76
CA LEU A 345 9.52 44.35 8.98
C LEU A 345 8.99 45.06 7.73
N SER A 346 9.88 45.55 6.85
CA SER A 346 9.48 46.21 5.60
C SER A 346 8.76 45.27 4.63
N LEU A 347 9.10 43.97 4.65
CA LEU A 347 8.48 42.96 3.78
C LEU A 347 7.00 42.72 4.14
N VAL A 348 6.68 42.78 5.43
CA VAL A 348 5.33 42.50 5.95
C VAL A 348 4.46 43.75 6.04
N GLN A 349 4.94 44.91 5.57
CA GLN A 349 4.18 46.17 5.58
C GLN A 349 2.77 46.06 4.96
N PRO A 350 2.57 45.40 3.80
CA PRO A 350 1.21 45.25 3.22
C PRO A 350 0.29 44.41 4.12
N TYR A 351 0.84 43.40 4.79
CA TYR A 351 0.11 42.57 5.74
C TYR A 351 -0.29 43.35 7.00
N LEU A 352 0.65 44.13 7.56
CA LEU A 352 0.39 44.96 8.74
C LEU A 352 -0.71 45.98 8.48
N ARG A 353 -0.75 46.61 7.29
CA ARG A 353 -1.84 47.52 6.88
C ARG A 353 -3.20 46.80 6.84
N HIS A 354 -3.26 45.57 6.35
CA HIS A 354 -4.51 44.79 6.30
C HIS A 354 -5.01 44.40 7.71
N VAL A 355 -4.09 44.03 8.60
CA VAL A 355 -4.39 43.59 9.96
C VAL A 355 -4.68 44.76 10.92
N GLN A 356 -4.41 46.00 10.50
CA GLN A 356 -4.56 47.17 11.35
C GLN A 356 -5.97 47.33 11.96
N ASN A 357 -6.99 46.77 11.31
CA ASN A 357 -8.37 46.67 11.82
C ASN A 357 -8.51 46.04 13.21
N PHE A 358 -7.57 45.20 13.65
CA PHE A 358 -7.60 44.59 14.99
C PHE A 358 -7.21 45.57 16.13
N ASN A 359 -6.74 46.78 15.81
CA ASN A 359 -6.33 47.85 16.74
C ASN A 359 -5.46 47.32 17.90
N ASN A 360 -4.41 46.55 17.58
CA ASN A 360 -3.49 45.99 18.57
C ASN A 360 -2.32 46.95 18.81
N LYS A 361 -1.99 47.18 20.09
CA LYS A 361 -0.90 48.06 20.53
C LYS A 361 0.45 47.74 19.88
N ALA A 362 0.89 46.48 19.93
CA ALA A 362 2.19 46.10 19.38
C ALA A 362 2.26 46.31 17.87
N LEU A 363 1.13 46.07 17.18
CA LEU A 363 1.02 46.27 15.74
C LEU A 363 1.09 47.76 15.38
N ASN A 364 0.29 48.60 16.02
CA ASN A 364 0.27 50.03 15.77
C ASN A 364 1.63 50.68 16.08
N GLU A 365 2.27 50.31 17.19
CA GLU A 365 3.61 50.81 17.54
C GLU A 365 4.66 50.43 16.48
N CYS A 366 4.64 49.18 16.03
CA CYS A 366 5.57 48.71 15.01
C CYS A 366 5.34 49.37 13.64
N LEU A 367 4.07 49.54 13.27
CA LEU A 367 3.66 50.14 12.01
C LEU A 367 3.97 51.65 11.99
N ASN A 368 3.83 52.32 13.14
CA ASN A 368 4.26 53.71 13.33
C ASN A 368 5.79 53.86 13.25
N GLN A 369 6.58 52.94 13.81
CA GLN A 369 8.04 52.95 13.62
C GLN A 369 8.40 52.80 12.13
N LEU A 370 7.74 51.89 11.41
CA LEU A 370 7.97 51.70 9.98
C LEU A 370 7.66 52.97 9.17
N PHE A 371 6.57 53.67 9.48
CA PHE A 371 6.26 54.93 8.80
C PHE A 371 7.24 56.06 9.11
N ILE A 372 7.83 56.06 10.30
CA ILE A 372 8.89 57.02 10.65
C ILE A 372 10.14 56.70 9.83
N ASP A 373 10.53 55.43 9.75
CA ASP A 373 11.70 54.98 9.00
C ASP A 373 11.53 55.18 7.47
N ASP A 374 10.32 54.96 6.94
CA ASP A 374 9.98 55.15 5.52
C ASP A 374 9.69 56.62 5.15
N GLU A 375 9.69 57.53 6.11
CA GLU A 375 9.31 58.95 5.98
C GLU A 375 7.87 59.21 5.46
N ASP A 376 6.95 58.25 5.62
CA ASP A 376 5.55 58.32 5.15
C ASP A 376 4.62 58.99 6.18
N TYR A 377 4.56 60.32 6.15
CA TYR A 377 3.73 61.12 7.06
C TYR A 377 2.22 61.02 6.79
N GLU A 378 1.81 60.73 5.55
CA GLU A 378 0.38 60.65 5.18
C GLU A 378 -0.24 59.36 5.72
N SER A 379 0.43 58.23 5.50
CA SER A 379 -0.01 56.95 6.04
C SER A 379 0.06 56.94 7.58
N LEU A 380 1.08 57.56 8.18
CA LEU A 380 1.17 57.69 9.63
C LEU A 380 -0.03 58.46 10.19
N LYS A 381 -0.38 59.60 9.58
CA LYS A 381 -1.51 60.41 10.03
C LYS A 381 -2.84 59.66 9.90
N ALA A 382 -3.10 59.00 8.78
CA ALA A 382 -4.33 58.22 8.60
C ALA A 382 -4.43 57.04 9.58
N SER A 383 -3.30 56.39 9.86
CA SER A 383 -3.15 55.30 10.83
C SER A 383 -3.53 55.74 12.25
N ILE A 384 -2.94 56.83 12.75
CA ILE A 384 -3.20 57.33 14.12
C ILE A 384 -4.59 57.93 14.30
N GLU A 385 -5.19 58.48 13.23
CA GLU A 385 -6.56 59.03 13.30
C GLU A 385 -7.61 57.92 13.38
N THR A 386 -7.34 56.76 12.77
CA THR A 386 -8.28 55.65 12.68
C THR A 386 -8.13 54.66 13.84
N TYR A 387 -6.90 54.47 14.34
CA TYR A 387 -6.57 53.47 15.35
C TYR A 387 -5.82 54.10 16.53
N ASP A 388 -6.43 54.09 17.70
CA ASP A 388 -6.02 54.83 18.90
C ASP A 388 -5.19 54.02 19.92
N ASN A 389 -5.04 52.71 19.71
CA ASN A 389 -4.35 51.84 20.67
C ASN A 389 -2.83 51.85 20.44
N PHE A 390 -2.12 52.87 20.92
CA PHE A 390 -0.64 52.94 20.94
C PHE A 390 -0.15 53.92 22.02
N ASP A 391 1.16 53.93 22.32
CA ASP A 391 1.73 54.91 23.26
C ASP A 391 1.90 56.30 22.61
N ASN A 392 0.86 57.12 22.75
CA ASN A 392 0.82 58.50 22.27
C ASN A 392 1.99 59.37 22.76
N ILE A 393 2.47 59.14 23.99
CA ILE A 393 3.48 60.00 24.61
C ILE A 393 4.86 59.63 24.10
N ALA A 394 5.18 58.35 24.10
CA ALA A 394 6.47 57.87 23.60
C ALA A 394 6.65 58.20 22.12
N LEU A 395 5.61 57.99 21.31
CA LEU A 395 5.63 58.33 19.88
C LEU A 395 5.84 59.83 19.66
N ALA A 396 5.11 60.68 20.39
CA ALA A 396 5.25 62.14 20.26
C ALA A 396 6.65 62.64 20.62
N GLN A 397 7.28 62.08 21.66
CA GLN A 397 8.66 62.42 22.04
C GLN A 397 9.67 62.04 20.96
N GLN A 398 9.49 60.90 20.31
CA GLN A 398 10.37 60.45 19.23
C GLN A 398 10.23 61.34 17.99
N LEU A 399 8.98 61.66 17.60
CA LEU A 399 8.68 62.53 16.47
C LEU A 399 9.16 63.98 16.68
N GLU A 400 9.25 64.45 17.93
CA GLU A 400 9.73 65.78 18.26
C GLU A 400 11.20 66.01 17.82
N GLN A 401 12.02 64.95 17.87
CA GLN A 401 13.44 64.99 17.53
C GLN A 401 13.71 64.78 16.03
N HIS A 402 12.68 64.55 15.23
CA HIS A 402 12.82 64.27 13.81
C HIS A 402 13.22 65.51 13.00
N SER A 403 13.99 65.32 11.94
CA SER A 403 14.50 66.40 11.07
C SER A 403 13.38 67.08 10.27
N LEU A 404 12.40 66.29 9.81
CA LEU A 404 11.25 66.75 9.03
C LEU A 404 10.22 67.51 9.87
N VAL A 405 9.70 68.60 9.30
CA VAL A 405 8.69 69.45 9.95
C VAL A 405 7.33 68.75 10.06
N GLU A 406 6.95 67.93 9.07
CA GLU A 406 5.66 67.23 9.07
C GLU A 406 5.53 66.20 10.20
N PHE A 407 6.59 65.46 10.54
CA PHE A 407 6.61 64.59 11.72
C PHE A 407 6.52 65.36 13.03
N ARG A 408 7.17 66.52 13.13
CA ARG A 408 7.04 67.41 14.30
C ARG A 408 5.65 68.04 14.43
N ARG A 409 4.99 68.30 13.30
CA ARG A 409 3.58 68.70 13.25
C ARG A 409 2.65 67.59 13.74
N ILE A 410 2.90 66.33 13.36
CA ILE A 410 2.18 65.15 13.89
C ILE A 410 2.43 64.99 15.40
N SER A 411 3.66 65.23 15.89
CA SER A 411 3.98 65.25 17.32
C SER A 411 3.12 66.29 18.07
N ALA A 412 3.01 67.51 17.54
CA ALA A 412 2.17 68.55 18.12
C ALA A 412 0.68 68.15 18.14
N TYR A 413 0.19 67.47 17.11
CA TYR A 413 -1.16 66.91 17.04
C TYR A 413 -1.40 65.81 18.08
N LEU A 414 -0.44 64.90 18.30
CA LEU A 414 -0.52 63.85 19.32
C LEU A 414 -0.53 64.44 20.74
N TYR A 415 0.31 65.45 21.02
CA TYR A 415 0.30 66.14 22.31
C TYR A 415 -1.01 66.89 22.56
N LYS A 416 -1.60 67.48 21.51
CA LYS A 416 -2.95 68.07 21.55
C LYS A 416 -3.99 67.01 21.94
N GLY A 417 -4.01 65.86 21.28
CA GLY A 417 -4.95 64.77 21.55
C GLY A 417 -4.89 64.26 23.01
N ASN A 418 -3.72 64.34 23.64
CA ASN A 418 -3.51 63.94 25.03
C ASN A 418 -3.61 65.09 26.06
N ASN A 419 -4.26 66.21 25.70
CA ASN A 419 -4.46 67.40 26.53
C ASN A 419 -3.18 68.11 27.03
N ARG A 420 -2.02 67.88 26.39
CA ARG A 420 -0.75 68.55 26.70
C ARG A 420 -0.53 69.77 25.81
N TRP A 421 -1.40 70.76 25.98
CA TRP A 421 -1.46 71.98 25.16
C TRP A 421 -0.18 72.80 25.17
N LYS A 422 0.49 72.93 26.33
CA LYS A 422 1.74 73.72 26.47
C LYS A 422 2.86 73.21 25.58
N GLN A 423 3.07 71.89 25.54
CA GLN A 423 4.10 71.24 24.73
C GLN A 423 3.77 71.32 23.23
N SER A 424 2.50 71.13 22.86
CA SER A 424 2.02 71.26 21.49
C SER A 424 2.28 72.67 20.92
N VAL A 425 1.97 73.72 21.68
CA VAL A 425 2.17 75.12 21.27
C VAL A 425 3.66 75.49 21.19
N GLU A 426 4.51 74.96 22.08
CA GLU A 426 5.97 75.18 22.04
C GLU A 426 6.61 74.60 20.78
N ILE A 427 6.20 73.40 20.36
CA ILE A 427 6.68 72.75 19.13
C ILE A 427 6.26 73.57 17.90
N CYS A 428 4.99 73.96 17.80
CA CYS A 428 4.51 74.79 16.70
C CYS A 428 5.23 76.16 16.62
N LYS A 429 5.56 76.76 17.77
CA LYS A 429 6.36 78.01 17.82
C LYS A 429 7.80 77.80 17.35
N ARG A 430 8.44 76.70 17.76
CA ARG A 430 9.81 76.33 17.33
C ARG A 430 9.90 76.14 15.82
N ASP A 431 8.87 75.54 15.23
CA ASP A 431 8.83 75.19 13.82
C ASP A 431 8.17 76.27 12.93
N LYS A 432 7.83 77.43 13.51
CA LYS A 432 7.19 78.59 12.85
C LYS A 432 5.83 78.28 12.18
N LEU A 433 5.11 77.27 12.69
CA LEU A 433 3.75 76.91 12.28
C LEU A 433 2.73 77.76 13.06
N TYR A 434 2.64 79.05 12.71
CA TYR A 434 1.82 80.01 13.45
C TYR A 434 0.30 79.82 13.28
N SER A 435 -0.16 79.25 12.16
CA SER A 435 -1.57 78.91 11.96
C SER A 435 -2.05 77.88 12.98
N ASP A 436 -1.32 76.76 13.06
CA ASP A 436 -1.69 75.63 13.89
C ASP A 436 -1.52 75.97 15.37
N ALA A 437 -0.52 76.79 15.71
CA ALA A 437 -0.35 77.30 17.07
C ALA A 437 -1.54 78.14 17.54
N MET A 438 -2.13 78.96 16.66
CA MET A 438 -3.30 79.77 16.98
C MET A 438 -4.54 78.91 17.19
N ASP A 439 -4.76 77.92 16.33
CA ASP A 439 -5.89 76.99 16.43
C ASP A 439 -5.78 76.12 17.69
N TYR A 440 -4.59 75.58 18.00
CA TYR A 440 -4.38 74.75 19.18
C TYR A 440 -4.51 75.56 20.48
N ALA A 441 -4.10 76.83 20.48
CA ALA A 441 -4.32 77.73 21.62
C ALA A 441 -5.81 78.03 21.82
N ALA A 442 -6.56 78.31 20.74
CA ALA A 442 -8.00 78.56 20.81
C ALA A 442 -8.78 77.36 21.35
N GLU A 443 -8.37 76.15 20.99
CA GLU A 443 -9.01 74.91 21.44
C GLU A 443 -8.67 74.52 22.89
N SER A 444 -7.52 74.95 23.42
CA SER A 444 -7.04 74.55 24.75
C SER A 444 -7.96 74.95 25.92
N ARG A 445 -8.81 75.97 25.72
CA ARG A 445 -9.73 76.56 26.72
C ARG A 445 -9.08 76.90 28.08
N GLN A 446 -7.75 76.89 28.17
CA GLN A 446 -7.00 77.31 29.35
C GLN A 446 -6.66 78.80 29.18
N PRO A 447 -7.07 79.66 30.12
CA PRO A 447 -6.84 81.10 30.04
C PRO A 447 -5.40 81.52 30.41
N GLU A 448 -4.62 80.62 31.03
CA GLU A 448 -3.19 80.76 31.31
C GLU A 448 -2.35 80.06 30.24
#